data_AF-A0A4S4CMR5-F1
#
_entry.id   AF-A0A4S4CMR5-F1
#
_cell.length_a   1.000
_cell.length_b   1.000
_cell.length_c   1.000
_cell.angle_alpha   90.00
_cell.angle_beta   90.00
_cell.angle_gamma   90.00
#
_symmetry.space_group_name_H-M   'P 1'
#
loop_
_entity.id
_entity.type
_entity.pdbx_description
1 polymer ?
#
loop_
_entity_poly.entity_id
_entity_poly.type
_entity_poly.pdbx_seq_one_letter_code
_entity_poly.pdbx_strand_id
1 'polypeptide(L)'
;MTRNCGRWYLTALALLGLDGHLSTAGLLGGLPDRALHLLLLALLGFALTRAAGRRGWPLALCAWWSAALQWHLAFVPGHEVGVNVWLPDVLAASLGGWLVARPARAASRANKGRPVAVLSEFSR
;
A
#
# COMPACT_ATOMS: atom_id res chain seq x y z
N MET A 1 0.22 4.68 20.15
CA MET A 1 -0.03 4.30 18.74
C MET A 1 0.06 2.78 18.60
N THR A 2 -0.98 1.99 18.97
CA THR A 2 -0.85 0.50 18.94
C THR A 2 -2.14 -0.25 18.61
N ARG A 3 -3.34 0.33 18.79
CA ARG A 3 -4.60 -0.44 18.68
C ARG A 3 -5.04 -0.84 17.26
N ASN A 4 -4.52 -0.20 16.21
CA ASN A 4 -5.02 -0.42 14.84
C ASN A 4 -4.05 -1.16 13.92
N CYS A 5 -2.80 -1.42 14.33
CA CYS A 5 -1.79 -2.06 13.47
C CYS A 5 -2.23 -3.46 13.03
N GLY A 6 -2.78 -4.26 13.97
CA GLY A 6 -3.25 -5.62 13.67
C GLY A 6 -4.38 -5.65 12.64
N ARG A 7 -5.33 -4.71 12.71
CA ARG A 7 -6.43 -4.62 11.73
C ARG A 7 -5.91 -4.32 10.33
N TRP A 8 -4.91 -3.43 10.19
CA TRP A 8 -4.32 -3.12 8.90
C TRP A 8 -3.49 -4.27 8.33
N TYR A 9 -2.81 -5.07 9.16
CA TYR A 9 -2.18 -6.30 8.71
C TYR A 9 -3.20 -7.33 8.22
N LEU A 10 -4.32 -7.51 8.93
CA LEU A 10 -5.41 -8.38 8.48
C LEU A 10 -6.01 -7.89 7.16
N THR A 11 -6.22 -6.58 7.01
CA THR A 11 -6.66 -6.00 5.72
C THR A 11 -5.64 -6.24 4.62
N ALA A 12 -4.35 -6.09 4.88
CA ALA A 12 -3.31 -6.37 3.90
C ALA A 12 -3.28 -7.85 3.50
N LEU A 13 -3.40 -8.77 4.45
CA LEU A 13 -3.49 -10.21 4.18
C LEU A 13 -4.74 -10.57 3.35
N ALA A 14 -5.89 -9.95 3.65
CA ALA A 14 -7.11 -10.15 2.88
C ALA A 14 -6.95 -9.66 1.43
N LEU A 15 -6.31 -8.49 1.23
CA LEU A 15 -6.02 -7.95 -0.09
C LEU A 15 -5.03 -8.84 -0.86
N LEU A 16 -3.98 -9.33 -0.21
CA LEU A 16 -3.01 -10.29 -0.74
C LEU A 16 -3.69 -11.58 -1.23
N GLY A 17 -4.55 -12.17 -0.40
CA GLY A 17 -5.29 -13.38 -0.76
C GLY A 17 -6.27 -13.16 -1.89
N LEU A 18 -6.98 -12.03 -1.87
CA LEU A 18 -7.92 -11.65 -2.93
C LEU A 18 -7.20 -11.44 -4.27
N ASP A 19 -6.05 -10.75 -4.25
CA ASP A 19 -5.22 -10.50 -5.42
C ASP A 19 -4.76 -11.80 -6.09
N GLY A 20 -4.20 -12.72 -5.28
CA GLY A 20 -3.78 -14.03 -5.75
C GLY A 20 -4.94 -14.84 -6.31
N HIS A 21 -6.08 -14.87 -5.62
CA HIS A 21 -7.26 -15.62 -6.08
C HIS A 21 -7.81 -15.11 -7.42
N LEU A 22 -7.97 -13.79 -7.57
CA LEU A 22 -8.47 -13.17 -8.80
C LEU A 22 -7.50 -13.38 -9.97
N SER A 23 -6.19 -13.33 -9.70
CA SER A 23 -5.15 -13.56 -10.69
C SER A 23 -5.13 -15.01 -11.17
N THR A 24 -5.19 -15.98 -10.26
CA THR A 24 -5.25 -17.41 -10.62
C THR A 24 -6.56 -17.76 -11.34
N ALA A 25 -7.66 -17.07 -11.03
CA ALA A 25 -8.93 -17.24 -11.73
C ALA A 25 -8.95 -16.62 -13.14
N GLY A 26 -7.89 -15.91 -13.55
CA GLY A 26 -7.82 -15.22 -14.84
C GLY A 26 -8.73 -13.99 -14.95
N LEU A 27 -9.35 -13.56 -13.84
CA LEU A 27 -10.30 -12.45 -13.80
C LEU A 27 -9.63 -11.08 -13.89
N LEU A 28 -8.29 -11.04 -14.00
CA LEU A 28 -7.49 -9.82 -14.10
C LEU A 28 -6.77 -9.66 -15.45
N GLY A 29 -7.21 -10.40 -16.49
CA GLY A 29 -6.55 -10.45 -17.80
C GLY A 29 -6.88 -9.31 -18.77
N GLY A 30 -8.08 -8.73 -18.70
CA GLY A 30 -8.52 -7.66 -19.61
C GLY A 30 -8.05 -6.26 -19.21
N LEU A 31 -8.12 -5.30 -20.15
CA LEU A 31 -7.83 -3.88 -19.89
C LEU A 31 -8.58 -3.27 -18.68
N PRO A 32 -9.92 -3.45 -18.52
CA PRO A 32 -10.61 -2.98 -17.32
C PRO A 32 -10.13 -3.70 -16.06
N ASP A 33 -9.73 -4.96 -16.19
CA ASP A 33 -9.32 -5.79 -15.06
C ASP A 33 -7.90 -5.44 -14.57
N ARG A 34 -7.02 -4.96 -15.47
CA ARG A 34 -5.72 -4.40 -15.11
C ARG A 34 -5.86 -3.16 -14.23
N ALA A 35 -6.83 -2.28 -14.52
CA ALA A 35 -7.08 -1.11 -13.68
C ALA A 35 -7.54 -1.51 -12.27
N LEU A 36 -8.35 -2.56 -12.17
CA LEU A 36 -8.79 -3.12 -10.89
C LEU A 36 -7.61 -3.74 -10.11
N HIS A 37 -6.74 -4.48 -10.79
CA HIS A 37 -5.52 -5.05 -10.21
C HIS A 37 -4.60 -3.96 -9.65
N LEU A 38 -4.33 -2.91 -10.43
CA LEU A 38 -3.52 -1.76 -9.98
C LEU A 38 -4.16 -1.07 -8.77
N LEU A 39 -5.48 -0.92 -8.74
CA LEU A 39 -6.19 -0.34 -7.61
C LEU A 39 -6.08 -1.22 -6.36
N LEU A 40 -6.16 -2.54 -6.52
CA LEU A 40 -5.97 -3.51 -5.44
C LEU A 40 -4.57 -3.43 -4.84
N LEU A 41 -3.55 -3.32 -5.69
CA LEU A 41 -2.16 -3.14 -5.27
C LEU A 41 -1.91 -1.78 -4.61
N ALA A 42 -2.57 -0.72 -5.07
CA ALA A 42 -2.57 0.57 -4.40
C ALA A 42 -3.19 0.50 -3.00
N LEU A 43 -4.32 -0.21 -2.85
CA LEU A 43 -4.93 -0.45 -1.53
C LEU A 43 -4.02 -1.30 -0.63
N LEU A 44 -3.34 -2.30 -1.18
CA LEU A 44 -2.38 -3.13 -0.44
C LEU A 44 -1.20 -2.28 0.07
N GLY A 45 -0.61 -1.45 -0.80
CA GLY A 45 0.46 -0.53 -0.42
C GLY A 45 0.02 0.49 0.63
N PHE A 46 -1.22 0.99 0.54
CA PHE A 46 -1.83 1.85 1.55
C PHE A 46 -1.98 1.13 2.90
N ALA A 47 -2.56 -0.07 2.92
CA ALA A 47 -2.79 -0.86 4.12
C ALA A 47 -1.48 -1.26 4.82
N LEU A 48 -0.48 -1.71 4.05
CA LEU A 48 0.84 -2.06 4.58
C LEU A 48 1.58 -0.82 5.14
N THR A 49 1.51 0.32 4.46
CA THR A 49 2.12 1.56 4.96
C THR A 49 1.44 2.05 6.23
N ARG A 50 0.11 1.87 6.34
CA ARG A 50 -0.66 2.12 7.57
C ARG A 50 -0.29 1.17 8.71
N ALA A 51 -0.05 -0.10 8.41
CA ALA A 51 0.31 -1.12 9.39
C ALA A 51 1.75 -0.96 9.92
N ALA A 52 2.70 -0.73 9.01
CA ALA A 52 4.13 -0.70 9.31
C ALA A 52 4.63 0.68 9.81
N GLY A 53 3.92 1.77 9.47
CA GLY A 53 4.34 3.14 9.82
C GLY A 53 5.65 3.59 9.16
N ARG A 54 6.25 2.78 8.28
CA ARG A 54 7.49 3.04 7.54
C ARG A 54 7.22 2.89 6.05
N ARG A 55 7.78 3.79 5.23
CA ARG A 55 7.52 3.84 3.78
C ARG A 55 8.23 2.77 2.96
N GLY A 56 9.45 2.37 3.32
CA GLY A 56 10.28 1.52 2.45
C GLY A 56 9.89 0.05 2.44
N TRP A 57 9.57 -0.51 3.61
CA TRP A 57 9.26 -1.94 3.77
C TRP A 57 8.00 -2.40 3.00
N PRO A 58 6.88 -1.65 3.02
CA PRO A 58 5.68 -1.96 2.24
C PRO A 58 5.95 -2.07 0.75
N LEU A 59 6.83 -1.22 0.19
CA LEU A 59 7.15 -1.22 -1.23
C LEU A 59 7.93 -2.46 -1.62
N ALA A 60 8.93 -2.83 -0.81
CA ALA A 60 9.69 -4.05 -1.03
C ALA A 60 8.79 -5.29 -1.00
N LEU A 61 7.83 -5.34 -0.07
CA LEU A 61 6.83 -6.41 -0.02
C LEU A 61 5.94 -6.48 -1.25
N CYS A 62 5.36 -5.36 -1.65
CA CYS A 62 4.48 -5.33 -2.82
C CYS A 62 5.25 -5.69 -4.10
N ALA A 63 6.49 -5.21 -4.24
CA ALA A 63 7.35 -5.53 -5.37
C ALA A 63 7.72 -7.02 -5.40
N TRP A 64 8.04 -7.59 -4.23
CA TRP A 64 8.32 -9.02 -4.11
C TRP A 64 7.09 -9.88 -4.37
N TRP A 65 5.93 -9.48 -3.85
CA TRP A 65 4.66 -10.18 -4.09
C TRP A 65 4.28 -10.18 -5.57
N SER A 66 4.28 -9.02 -6.24
CA SER A 66 3.97 -8.94 -7.68
C SER A 66 4.98 -9.74 -8.52
N ALA A 67 6.27 -9.75 -8.15
CA ALA A 67 7.25 -10.60 -8.83
C ALA A 67 6.96 -12.10 -8.66
N ALA A 68 6.59 -12.54 -7.45
CA ALA A 68 6.21 -13.93 -7.17
C ALA A 68 4.93 -14.32 -7.92
N LEU A 69 3.97 -13.41 -8.01
CA LEU A 69 2.73 -13.62 -8.77
C LEU A 69 3.02 -13.80 -10.25
N GLN A 70 3.89 -12.98 -10.85
CA GLN A 70 4.29 -13.18 -12.25
C GLN A 70 5.04 -14.48 -12.49
N TRP A 71 5.91 -14.88 -11.56
CA TRP A 71 6.53 -16.20 -11.63
C TRP A 71 5.47 -17.31 -11.65
N HIS A 72 4.44 -17.21 -10.81
CA HIS A 72 3.32 -18.16 -10.83
C HIS A 72 2.53 -18.13 -12.14
N LEU A 73 2.20 -16.92 -12.62
CA LEU A 73 1.44 -16.74 -13.87
C LEU A 73 2.22 -17.15 -15.12
N ALA A 74 3.56 -17.19 -15.06
CA ALA A 74 4.39 -17.70 -16.16
C ALA A 74 4.12 -19.18 -16.47
N PHE A 75 3.53 -19.93 -15.52
CA PHE A 75 3.10 -21.32 -15.72
C PHE A 75 1.64 -21.44 -16.18
N VAL A 76 0.90 -20.33 -16.26
CA VAL A 76 -0.49 -20.31 -16.68
C VAL A 76 -0.58 -19.85 -18.14
N PRO A 77 -1.11 -20.69 -19.05
CA PRO A 77 -1.17 -20.35 -20.47
C PRO A 77 -1.98 -19.07 -20.73
N GLY A 78 -1.47 -18.21 -21.62
CA GLY A 78 -2.17 -17.00 -22.05
C GLY A 78 -1.94 -15.76 -21.18
N HIS A 79 -1.09 -15.84 -20.16
CA HIS A 79 -0.70 -14.66 -19.38
C HIS A 79 0.56 -13.98 -19.90
N GLU A 80 0.46 -12.66 -20.04
CA GLU A 80 1.62 -11.79 -20.26
C GLU A 80 2.37 -11.60 -18.94
N VAL A 81 3.65 -11.92 -18.95
CA VAL A 81 4.56 -11.77 -17.80
C VAL A 81 5.81 -11.03 -18.23
N GLY A 82 6.33 -10.19 -17.33
CA GLY A 82 7.55 -9.42 -17.59
C GLY A 82 7.54 -8.06 -16.91
N VAL A 83 8.67 -7.37 -17.03
CA VAL A 83 8.90 -6.05 -16.41
C VAL A 83 7.83 -5.02 -16.76
N ASN A 84 7.29 -5.08 -17.98
CA ASN A 84 6.25 -4.13 -18.43
C ASN A 84 4.91 -4.31 -17.69
N VAL A 85 4.66 -5.50 -17.13
CA VAL A 85 3.49 -5.79 -16.29
C VAL A 85 3.83 -5.54 -14.81
N TRP A 86 5.05 -5.84 -14.41
CA TRP A 86 5.52 -5.73 -13.01
C TRP A 86 5.70 -4.28 -12.55
N LEU A 87 6.27 -3.43 -13.41
CA LEU A 87 6.58 -2.06 -13.04
C LEU A 87 5.31 -1.24 -12.71
N PRO A 88 4.22 -1.31 -13.49
CA PRO A 88 2.94 -0.72 -13.11
C PRO A 88 2.43 -1.15 -11.73
N ASP A 89 2.57 -2.43 -11.37
CA ASP A 89 2.14 -2.96 -10.07
C ASP A 89 2.89 -2.30 -8.91
N VAL A 90 4.22 -2.21 -9.06
CA VAL A 90 5.09 -1.54 -8.09
C VAL A 90 4.75 -0.06 -7.96
N LEU A 91 4.48 0.62 -9.09
CA LEU A 91 4.10 2.03 -9.10
C LEU A 91 2.75 2.26 -8.42
N ALA A 92 1.77 1.39 -8.65
CA ALA A 92 0.45 1.48 -8.02
C ALA A 92 0.53 1.29 -6.50
N ALA A 93 1.26 0.26 -6.04
CA ALA A 93 1.54 0.06 -4.62
C ALA A 93 2.28 1.26 -3.99
N SER A 94 3.24 1.82 -4.73
CA SER A 94 3.96 3.03 -4.33
C SER A 94 3.06 4.24 -4.15
N LEU A 95 2.13 4.44 -5.08
CA LEU A 95 1.14 5.51 -5.02
C LEU A 95 0.26 5.37 -3.77
N GLY A 96 -0.22 4.15 -3.50
CA GLY A 96 -1.01 3.83 -2.31
C GLY A 96 -0.31 4.14 -1.00
N GLY A 97 0.96 3.73 -0.86
CA GLY A 97 1.77 4.05 0.31
C GLY A 97 2.09 5.54 0.45
N TRP A 98 2.26 6.25 -0.67
CA TRP A 98 2.51 7.69 -0.65
C TRP A 98 1.32 8.49 -0.12
N LEU A 99 0.09 8.11 -0.48
CA LEU A 99 -1.15 8.75 -0.02
C LEU A 99 -1.30 8.74 1.51
N VAL A 100 -0.81 7.70 2.18
CA VAL A 100 -0.81 7.62 3.66
C VAL A 100 0.07 8.69 4.30
N ALA A 101 1.17 9.05 3.64
CA ALA A 101 2.18 9.91 4.22
C ALA A 101 2.03 11.40 3.86
N ARG A 102 1.08 11.75 2.98
CA ARG A 102 0.66 13.14 2.72
C ARG A 102 0.00 13.82 3.93
N PRO A 103 -0.98 13.22 4.64
CA PRO A 103 -1.66 13.89 5.75
C PRO A 103 -0.77 14.12 6.99
N ALA A 104 0.27 13.30 7.21
CA ALA A 104 1.16 13.45 8.37
C ALA A 104 2.04 14.72 8.33
N ARG A 105 2.42 15.19 7.14
CA ARG A 105 3.23 16.42 6.99
C ARG A 105 2.41 17.71 7.11
N ALA A 106 1.14 17.69 6.70
CA ALA A 106 0.26 18.86 6.79
C ALA A 106 -0.10 19.19 8.26
N ALA A 107 -0.42 18.17 9.07
CA ALA A 107 -0.72 18.34 10.49
C ALA A 107 0.50 18.78 11.34
N SER A 108 1.71 18.27 11.03
CA SER A 108 2.95 18.71 11.72
C SER A 108 3.35 20.15 11.40
N ARG A 109 3.04 20.66 10.19
CA ARG A 109 3.24 22.08 9.86
C ARG A 109 2.24 23.00 10.55
N ALA A 110 0.97 22.57 10.65
CA ALA A 110 -0.06 23.33 11.36
C ALA A 110 0.23 23.46 12.87
N ASN A 111 0.84 22.44 13.48
CA ASN A 111 1.17 22.47 14.92
C ASN A 111 2.43 23.30 15.25
N LYS A 112 3.37 23.45 14.30
CA LYS A 112 4.58 24.28 14.49
C LYS A 112 4.31 25.79 14.46
N GLY A 113 3.13 26.22 13.97
CA GLY A 113 2.72 27.62 13.91
C GLY A 113 1.93 28.12 15.12
N ARG A 114 1.61 27.26 16.10
CA ARG A 114 1.00 27.70 17.35
C ARG A 114 2.11 28.05 18.34
N PRO A 115 2.31 29.34 18.72
CA PRO A 115 3.18 29.64 19.84
C PRO A 115 2.61 28.92 21.06
N VAL A 116 3.45 28.12 21.71
CA VAL A 116 3.13 27.53 23.00
C VAL A 116 2.99 28.72 23.95
N ALA A 117 1.74 29.06 24.31
CA ALA A 117 1.50 29.96 25.42
C ALA A 117 2.12 29.28 26.65
N VAL A 118 3.30 29.76 27.03
CA VAL A 118 3.98 29.37 28.26
C VAL A 118 3.05 29.80 29.38
N LEU A 119 2.35 28.82 29.98
CA LEU A 119 1.61 28.98 31.23
C LEU A 119 2.64 29.15 32.35
N SER A 120 3.27 30.32 32.40
CA SER A 120 4.08 30.78 33.52
C SER A 120 3.27 31.75 34.36
N GLU A 121 2.17 31.29 34.96
CA GLU A 121 1.45 32.06 35.97
C GLU A 121 0.40 31.15 36.60
N PHE A 122 0.74 30.54 37.75
CA PHE A 122 -0.17 30.26 38.87
C PHE A 122 0.66 29.61 40.00
N SER A 123 1.53 30.42 40.58
CA SER A 123 2.04 30.20 41.94
C SER A 123 2.10 31.58 42.59
N ARG A 124 1.05 31.91 43.32
CA ARG A 124 1.01 32.84 44.45
C ARG A 124 -0.29 32.63 45.19
#